data_AF-A0AAD4D2I6-F1
#
_entry.id   AF-A0AAD4D2I6-F1
#
_cell.length_a   1.000
_cell.length_b   1.000
_cell.length_c   1.000
_cell.angle_alpha   90.00
_cell.angle_beta   90.00
_cell.angle_gamma   90.00
#
_symmetry.space_group_name_H-M   'P 1'
#
loop_
_entity.id
_entity.type
_entity.pdbx_description
1 polymer ?
#
loop_
_entity_poly.entity_id
_entity_poly.type
_entity_poly.pdbx_seq_one_letter_code
_entity_poly.pdbx_strand_id
1 'polypeptide(L)'
;SVAWNPVVALEFVTGCWDGSVRVWRIVSHNVTDRRDVSVQMLCGNDVALLSAMGLTIKGAIGLSSMNRKLLLQRGAYDDPMVSEGEGDNAEGVELE
;
A
#
# COMPACT_ATOMS: atom_id res chain seq x y z
N SER A 1 8.64 8.30 0.15
CA SER A 1 7.42 7.47 -0.06
C SER A 1 7.43 6.93 -1.49
N VAL A 2 6.89 5.74 -1.73
CA VAL A 2 6.80 5.12 -3.06
C VAL A 2 5.44 4.45 -3.24
N ALA A 3 4.86 4.54 -4.43
CA ALA A 3 3.61 3.86 -4.78
C ALA A 3 3.65 3.37 -6.23
N TRP A 4 3.11 2.17 -6.49
CA TRP A 4 3.03 1.58 -7.82
C TRP A 4 1.78 2.03 -8.56
N ASN A 5 1.88 2.22 -9.88
CA ASN A 5 0.72 2.43 -10.73
C ASN A 5 -0.05 1.10 -10.86
N PRO A 6 -1.31 0.99 -10.40
CA PRO A 6 -2.06 -0.25 -10.46
C PRO A 6 -2.58 -0.58 -11.86
N VAL A 7 -2.53 0.38 -12.80
CA VAL A 7 -3.05 0.23 -14.17
C VAL A 7 -1.91 0.00 -15.16
N VAL A 8 -0.84 0.79 -15.07
CA VAL A 8 0.31 0.68 -15.98
C VAL A 8 1.43 -0.09 -15.28
N ALA A 9 1.71 -1.30 -15.78
CA ALA A 9 2.79 -2.12 -15.24
C ALA A 9 4.14 -1.41 -15.32
N LEU A 10 5.00 -1.69 -14.33
CA LEU A 10 6.37 -1.17 -14.27
C LEU A 10 6.48 0.35 -14.14
N GLU A 11 5.39 1.03 -13.81
CA GLU A 11 5.40 2.44 -13.41
C GLU A 11 5.19 2.61 -11.91
N PHE A 12 5.89 3.59 -11.36
CA PHE A 12 5.73 3.96 -9.96
C PHE A 12 6.02 5.44 -9.76
N VAL A 13 5.57 5.96 -8.63
CA VAL A 13 5.80 7.33 -8.21
C VAL A 13 6.63 7.38 -6.95
N THR A 14 7.50 8.37 -6.84
CA THR A 14 8.25 8.68 -5.62
C THR A 14 7.93 10.09 -5.15
N GLY A 15 7.69 10.26 -3.85
CA GLY A 15 7.75 11.57 -3.21
C GLY A 15 9.19 11.88 -2.79
N CYS A 16 9.66 13.08 -3.12
CA CYS A 16 11.02 13.54 -2.86
C CYS A 16 11.05 14.56 -1.69
N TRP A 17 12.21 14.74 -1.07
CA TRP A 17 12.40 15.67 0.04
C TRP A 17 12.24 17.14 -0.38
N ASP A 18 12.44 17.42 -1.68
CA ASP A 18 12.24 18.73 -2.29
C ASP A 18 10.76 19.07 -2.55
N GLY A 19 9.83 18.23 -2.10
CA GLY A 19 8.39 18.41 -2.30
C GLY A 19 7.87 17.88 -3.64
N SER A 20 8.75 17.52 -4.58
CA SER A 20 8.34 17.02 -5.89
C SER A 20 7.80 15.59 -5.84
N VAL A 21 6.86 15.30 -6.75
CA VAL A 21 6.46 13.94 -7.08
C VAL A 21 6.96 13.60 -8.47
N ARG A 22 7.63 12.45 -8.57
CA ARG A 22 8.30 12.01 -9.79
C ARG A 22 7.72 10.67 -10.22
N VAL A 23 7.32 10.58 -11.49
CA VAL A 23 6.82 9.37 -12.13
C VAL A 23 7.97 8.70 -12.85
N TRP A 24 8.10 7.40 -12.63
CA TRP A 24 9.18 6.57 -13.16
C TRP A 24 8.61 5.38 -13.91
N ARG A 25 9.37 4.90 -14.90
CA ARG A 25 9.08 3.67 -15.62
C ARG A 25 10.33 2.79 -15.66
N ILE A 26 10.15 1.51 -15.36
CA ILE A 26 11.18 0.48 -15.53
C ILE A 26 11.10 -0.01 -16.97
N VAL A 27 12.22 0.07 -17.68
CA VAL A 27 12.34 -0.37 -19.07
C VAL A 27 13.34 -1.52 -19.11
N SER A 28 12.91 -2.66 -19.65
CA SER A 28 13.81 -3.77 -19.93
C SER A 28 14.27 -3.68 -21.38
N HIS A 29 15.59 -3.70 -21.57
CA HIS A 29 16.20 -3.78 -22.89
C HIS A 29 16.56 -5.25 -23.11
N ASN A 30 15.89 -5.87 -24.07
CA ASN A 30 16.19 -7.26 -24.42
C ASN A 30 17.26 -7.25 -25.52
N VAL A 31 18.51 -7.09 -25.13
CA VAL A 31 19.66 -7.21 -26.04
C VAL A 31 20.48 -8.41 -25.56
N THR A 32 20.22 -9.56 -26.17
CA THR A 32 21.01 -10.81 -26.10
C THR A 32 21.64 -11.12 -24.73
N ASP A 33 21.03 -12.06 -24.00
CA ASP A 33 21.53 -12.77 -22.82
C ASP A 33 21.84 -11.96 -21.55
N ARG A 34 21.71 -10.62 -21.57
CA ARG A 34 21.67 -9.79 -20.37
C ARG A 34 20.33 -9.08 -20.26
N ARG A 35 19.61 -9.34 -19.15
CA ARG A 35 18.48 -8.52 -18.70
C ARG A 35 19.03 -7.19 -18.24
N ASP A 36 19.20 -6.26 -19.18
CA ASP A 36 19.54 -4.89 -18.83
C ASP A 36 18.24 -4.15 -18.51
N VAL A 37 18.21 -3.52 -17.35
CA VAL A 37 17.02 -2.83 -16.83
C VAL A 37 17.43 -1.41 -16.51
N SER A 38 16.77 -0.44 -17.14
CA SER A 38 16.94 0.97 -16.81
C SER A 38 15.67 1.54 -16.22
N VAL A 39 15.83 2.59 -15.40
CA VAL A 39 14.72 3.33 -14.81
C VAL A 39 14.73 4.72 -15.41
N GLN A 40 13.63 5.12 -16.03
CA GLN A 40 13.50 6.40 -16.71
C GLN A 40 12.47 7.26 -15.97
N MET A 41 12.79 8.54 -15.77
CA MET A 41 11.84 9.52 -15.25
C MET A 41 10.93 9.96 -16.40
N LEU A 42 9.62 9.80 -16.23
CA LEU A 42 8.64 10.28 -17.21
C LEU A 42 8.31 11.76 -16.98
N CYS A 43 8.11 12.14 -15.71
CA CYS A 43 7.92 13.52 -15.32
C CYS A 43 8.24 13.73 -13.83
N GLY A 44 8.52 14.97 -13.46
CA GLY A 44 8.62 15.42 -12.08
C GLY A 44 7.91 16.75 -11.96
N ASN A 45 6.82 16.79 -11.20
CA ASN A 45 6.13 18.03 -10.91
C ASN A 45 6.40 18.44 -9.47
N ASP A 46 6.66 19.73 -9.29
CA ASP A 46 6.66 20.35 -7.97
C ASP A 46 5.21 20.46 -7.49
N VAL A 47 4.69 19.34 -6.97
CA VAL A 47 3.36 19.27 -6.43
C VAL A 47 3.46 19.75 -5.00
N ALA A 48 3.59 21.08 -4.83
CA ALA A 48 3.72 21.75 -3.53
C ALA A 48 2.67 21.28 -2.50
N LEU A 49 1.54 20.73 -2.95
CA LEU A 49 0.58 20.02 -2.11
C LEU A 49 -0.10 18.87 -2.86
N LEU A 50 0.20 17.62 -2.48
CA LEU A 50 -0.57 16.47 -2.96
C LEU A 50 -1.80 16.31 -2.08
N SER A 51 -2.92 16.90 -2.50
CA SER A 51 -4.20 16.77 -1.82
C SER A 51 -4.98 15.61 -2.42
N ALA A 52 -5.26 14.60 -1.60
CA ALA A 52 -6.11 13.49 -1.97
C ALA A 52 -7.32 13.47 -1.03
N MET A 53 -8.51 13.66 -1.60
CA MET A 53 -9.77 13.72 -0.86
C MET A 53 -10.54 12.42 -1.08
N GLY A 54 -11.08 11.84 0.01
CA GLY A 54 -11.83 10.58 -0.07
C GLY A 54 -10.97 9.31 -0.14
N LEU A 55 -9.69 9.36 0.21
CA LEU A 55 -8.86 8.16 0.32
C LEU A 55 -9.38 7.22 1.43
N THR A 56 -9.47 5.93 1.11
CA THR A 56 -9.81 4.89 2.09
C THR A 56 -8.55 4.10 2.45
N ILE A 57 -8.10 4.19 3.70
CA ILE A 57 -6.98 3.40 4.24
C ILE A 57 -7.57 2.16 4.94
N LYS A 58 -7.20 0.96 4.49
CA LYS A 58 -7.64 -0.33 5.07
C LYS A 58 -6.45 -1.19 5.47
N GLY A 59 -6.62 -2.01 6.51
CA GLY A 59 -5.65 -3.06 6.87
C GLY A 59 -4.26 -2.54 7.29
N ALA A 60 -4.18 -1.34 7.87
CA ALA A 60 -2.91 -0.78 8.32
C ALA A 60 -2.33 -1.60 9.51
N ILE A 61 -1.19 -2.25 9.30
CA ILE A 61 -0.48 -3.02 10.33
C ILE A 61 0.58 -2.16 11.04
N GLY A 62 0.92 -2.53 12.28
CA GLY A 62 2.02 -1.89 13.03
C GLY A 62 1.71 -0.49 13.60
N LEU A 63 0.45 -0.07 13.61
CA LEU A 63 0.05 1.19 14.26
C LEU A 63 0.08 1.06 15.78
N SER A 64 0.64 2.07 16.46
CA SER A 64 0.45 2.22 17.91
C SER A 64 -1.04 2.49 18.23
N SER A 65 -1.46 2.20 19.46
CA SER A 65 -2.84 2.46 19.92
C SER A 65 -3.26 3.93 19.73
N MET A 66 -2.33 4.87 19.96
CA MET A 66 -2.56 6.30 19.74
C MET A 66 -2.76 6.62 18.25
N ASN A 67 -1.89 6.10 17.38
CA ASN A 67 -1.97 6.36 15.95
C ASN A 67 -3.23 5.75 15.32
N ARG A 68 -3.67 4.57 15.80
CA ARG A 68 -4.96 3.98 15.40
C ARG A 68 -6.13 4.91 15.73
N LYS A 69 -6.20 5.42 16.97
CA LYS A 69 -7.25 6.37 17.38
C LYS A 69 -7.26 7.65 16.55
N LEU A 70 -6.09 8.21 16.25
CA LEU A 70 -5.98 9.39 15.40
C LEU A 70 -6.46 9.14 13.96
N LEU A 71 -6.26 7.93 13.44
CA LEU A 71 -6.79 7.54 12.13
C LEU A 71 -8.32 7.50 12.14
N LEU A 72 -8.91 6.86 13.15
CA LEU A 72 -10.37 6.75 13.30
C LEU A 72 -11.02 8.15 13.41
N GLN A 73 -10.40 9.09 14.13
CA GLN A 73 -10.86 10.48 14.22
C GLN A 73 -10.87 11.22 12.87
N ARG A 74 -10.07 10.76 11.90
CA ARG A 74 -10.00 11.33 10.54
C ARG A 74 -10.87 10.57 9.53
N GLY A 75 -11.78 9.72 10.02
CA GLY A 75 -12.73 8.99 9.18
C GLY A 75 -12.19 7.67 8.62
N ALA A 76 -11.07 7.17 9.15
CA ALA A 76 -10.68 5.79 8.87
C ALA A 76 -11.70 4.84 9.52
N TYR A 77 -11.91 3.69 8.89
CA TYR A 77 -12.78 2.63 9.40
C TYR A 77 -11.93 1.52 10.01
N ASP A 78 -12.23 1.09 11.24
CA ASP A 78 -11.68 -0.13 11.80
C ASP A 78 -12.49 -1.28 11.21
N ASP A 79 -11.93 -1.96 10.21
CA ASP A 79 -12.56 -3.18 9.70
C ASP A 79 -12.39 -4.24 10.78
N PRO A 80 -13.48 -4.76 11.39
CA PRO A 80 -13.36 -5.85 12.32
C PRO A 80 -12.77 -7.03 11.54
N MET A 81 -11.47 -7.24 11.69
CA MET A 81 -10.78 -8.43 11.20
C MET A 81 -11.62 -9.60 11.68
N VAL A 82 -12.24 -10.32 10.75
CA VAL A 82 -12.81 -11.63 11.02
C VAL A 82 -11.62 -12.45 11.47
N SER A 83 -11.42 -12.57 12.78
CA SER A 83 -10.67 -13.70 13.31
C SER A 83 -11.52 -14.90 12.90
N GLU A 84 -11.10 -15.60 11.85
CA GLU A 84 -11.61 -16.93 11.59
C GLU A 84 -11.50 -17.67 12.92
N GLY A 85 -12.66 -18.03 13.46
CA GLY A 85 -12.80 -18.57 14.79
C GLY A 85 -11.85 -19.74 14.94
N GLU A 86 -11.00 -19.64 15.96
CA GLU A 86 -10.27 -20.76 16.51
C GLU A 86 -11.32 -21.81 16.92
N GLY A 87 -11.44 -22.86 16.12
CA GLY A 87 -12.31 -24.00 16.40
C GLY A 87 -11.73 -24.76 17.58
N ASP A 88 -12.12 -24.37 18.78
CA ASP A 88 -11.76 -25.07 20.00
C ASP A 88 -12.73 -26.25 20.21
N ASN A 89 -12.13 -27.44 20.26
CA ASN A 89 -12.78 -28.72 20.53
C ASN A 89 -13.51 -28.69 21.88
N ALA A 90 -14.76 -29.18 21.90
CA ALA A 90 -15.37 -29.69 23.13
C ALA A 90 -15.91 -31.09 22.86
N GLU A 91 -15.19 -32.11 23.37
CA GLU A 91 -15.75 -33.42 23.64
C GLU A 91 -16.92 -33.29 24.62
N GLY A 92 -18.02 -33.98 24.32
CA GLY A 92 -19.17 -34.15 25.20
C GLY A 92 -19.83 -35.49 24.89
N VAL A 93 -19.66 -36.43 25.81
CA VAL A 93 -20.20 -37.80 25.84
C VAL A 93 -21.68 -37.78 26.22
N GLU A 94 -22.55 -38.50 25.49
CA GLU A 94 -23.79 -39.14 26.01
C GLU A 94 -24.34 -40.13 24.95
N LEU A 95 -24.14 -41.45 25.11
CA LEU A 95 -25.08 -42.46 25.61
C LEU A 95 -26.43 -42.55 24.85
N GLU A 96 -26.54 -43.52 23.94
CA GLU A 96 -27.55 -44.59 23.90
C GLU A 96 -27.05 -45.78 23.05
#